data_AF-A0A9D1L326-F1
#
_entry.id   AF-A0A9D1L326-F1
#
_cell.length_a   1.000
_cell.length_b   1.000
_cell.length_c   1.000
_cell.angle_alpha   90.00
_cell.angle_beta   90.00
_cell.angle_gamma   90.00
#
_symmetry.space_group_name_H-M   'P 1'
#
loop_
_entity.id
_entity.type
_entity.pdbx_description
1 polymer ?
#
loop_
_entity_poly.entity_id
_entity_poly.type
_entity_poly.pdbx_seq_one_letter_code
_entity_poly.pdbx_strand_id
1 'polypeptide(L)'
;MIEMMYLLCLGILPLIYMLSCWIPKGKNWILFLGSILCWFILSPVVSLVMIGMFLTSWGGSRWLYQIRVDRRKKELIFLSEMLLYFVLWNILWGSGAFQEFFLGSISLLLVFLHAMKYSIDVFQGRITPVKEIDLYGFYLIGFPRIWISRYMEYSKFKRLYHKDVTWEQFKNGGKRFFFGICRAILLGMVGIKIVRYLISHMMEQSVFTLWVFLPLLVLSCYHIWIGLRQLSDGLWMMAGLELKKEKSPVGFLQPLHKFVIAFYPSLLSHIPIQYENGWSRKYALSIACLTALFAFCLYPSFAFLWGGMILGILVSCDAIPWVQKRPGWVRYTIYFIIVSIVTLFLLGADGMTYLKAMIGLEHLPFIGNMTLYQILQYGLFYLVTILCAIPWKKKKIENKWVARLMTILMILISILLFALLCVYFWQVSV
;
A
#
# COMPACT_ATOMS: atom_id res chain seq x y z
N MET A 1 9.68 13.45 -8.30
CA MET A 1 8.67 12.88 -7.36
C MET A 1 9.25 11.89 -6.36
N ILE A 2 9.98 10.85 -6.82
CA ILE A 2 10.65 9.91 -5.92
C ILE A 2 11.63 10.64 -4.97
N GLU A 3 12.38 11.63 -5.49
CA GLU A 3 13.19 12.59 -4.70
C GLU A 3 12.42 13.35 -3.62
N MET A 4 11.23 13.86 -3.93
CA MET A 4 10.39 14.59 -2.97
C MET A 4 9.90 13.67 -1.85
N MET A 5 9.55 12.42 -2.18
CA MET A 5 9.20 11.42 -1.18
C MET A 5 10.38 11.11 -0.24
N TYR A 6 11.61 11.19 -0.73
CA TYR A 6 12.81 11.02 0.11
C TYR A 6 13.08 12.21 1.03
N LEU A 7 12.99 13.43 0.51
CA LEU A 7 13.11 14.66 1.32
C LEU A 7 12.11 14.64 2.48
N LEU A 8 10.89 14.21 2.19
CA LEU A 8 9.85 14.02 3.18
C LEU A 8 10.23 12.93 4.18
N CYS A 9 10.49 11.71 3.73
CA CYS A 9 10.69 10.55 4.63
C CYS A 9 11.99 10.60 5.44
N LEU A 10 13.09 11.16 4.91
CA LEU A 10 14.39 11.17 5.60
C LEU A 10 14.70 12.50 6.28
N GLY A 11 14.05 13.60 5.86
CA GLY A 11 14.24 14.92 6.45
C GLY A 11 13.04 15.38 7.28
N ILE A 12 11.97 15.76 6.59
CA ILE A 12 10.86 16.53 7.19
C ILE A 12 10.04 15.71 8.20
N LEU A 13 9.75 14.44 7.89
CA LEU A 13 8.95 13.56 8.77
C LEU A 13 9.61 13.26 10.11
N PRO A 14 10.88 12.81 10.17
CA PRO A 14 11.57 12.64 11.44
C PRO A 14 11.53 13.90 12.30
N LEU A 15 11.73 15.08 11.70
CA LEU A 15 11.67 16.36 12.41
C LEU A 15 10.28 16.64 12.99
N ILE A 16 9.21 16.48 12.19
CA ILE A 16 7.81 16.65 12.66
C ILE A 16 7.53 15.74 13.85
N TYR A 17 7.90 14.47 13.76
CA TYR A 17 7.63 13.49 14.81
C TYR A 17 8.47 13.73 16.07
N MET A 18 9.73 14.18 15.94
CA MET A 18 10.54 14.62 17.08
C MET A 18 9.96 15.87 17.75
N LEU A 19 9.58 16.89 16.98
CA LEU A 19 8.95 18.11 17.49
C LEU A 19 7.64 17.80 18.22
N SER A 20 6.86 16.84 17.71
CA SER A 20 5.62 16.40 18.34
C SER A 20 5.84 15.78 19.73
N CYS A 21 7.01 15.19 19.97
CA CYS A 21 7.39 14.65 21.28
C CYS A 21 7.87 15.75 22.22
N TRP A 22 8.52 16.80 21.71
CA TRP A 22 9.01 17.93 22.52
C TRP A 22 7.90 18.88 22.96
N ILE A 23 6.81 18.98 22.18
CA ILE A 23 5.69 19.88 22.47
C ILE A 23 4.41 19.06 22.73
N PRO A 24 4.28 18.37 23.88
CA PRO A 24 3.20 17.42 24.13
C PRO A 24 1.80 18.06 24.11
N LYS A 25 1.67 19.33 24.53
CA LYS A 25 0.39 20.07 24.48
C LYS A 25 -0.07 20.34 23.04
N GLY A 26 0.86 20.54 22.11
CA GLY A 26 0.61 20.83 20.70
C GLY A 26 0.78 19.64 19.75
N LYS A 27 1.10 18.46 20.28
CA LYS A 27 1.47 17.25 19.52
C LYS A 27 0.54 16.95 18.34
N ASN A 28 -0.77 16.89 18.59
CA ASN A 28 -1.76 16.58 17.56
C ASN A 28 -1.76 17.63 16.43
N TRP A 29 -1.65 18.90 16.78
CA TRP A 29 -1.56 19.99 15.79
C TRP A 29 -0.29 19.92 14.98
N ILE A 30 0.85 19.63 15.61
CA ILE A 30 2.14 19.46 14.92
C ILE A 30 2.06 18.29 13.94
N LEU A 31 1.52 17.15 14.37
CA LEU A 31 1.36 15.98 13.53
C LEU A 31 0.35 16.24 12.40
N PHE A 32 -0.78 16.91 12.67
CA PHE A 32 -1.79 17.23 11.68
C PHE A 32 -1.30 18.23 10.63
N LEU A 33 -0.79 19.39 11.05
CA LEU A 33 -0.27 20.43 10.16
C LEU A 33 1.00 19.98 9.43
N GLY A 34 1.89 19.26 10.12
CA GLY A 34 3.06 18.65 9.51
C GLY A 34 2.68 17.64 8.43
N SER A 35 1.59 16.88 8.63
CA SER A 35 1.06 15.96 7.61
C SER A 35 0.52 16.71 6.40
N ILE A 36 -0.25 17.79 6.61
CA ILE A 36 -0.72 18.65 5.51
C ILE A 36 0.46 19.22 4.73
N LEU A 37 1.49 19.71 5.41
CA LEU A 37 2.69 20.22 4.76
C LEU A 37 3.40 19.15 3.93
N CYS A 38 3.51 17.92 4.44
CA CYS A 38 4.05 16.80 3.69
C CYS A 38 3.24 16.49 2.43
N TRP A 39 1.91 16.49 2.54
CA TRP A 39 1.02 16.30 1.41
C TRP A 39 1.14 17.42 0.38
N PHE A 40 1.24 18.66 0.83
CA PHE A 40 1.34 19.83 -0.02
C PHE A 40 2.65 19.85 -0.83
N ILE A 41 3.77 19.50 -0.18
CA ILE A 41 5.08 19.35 -0.84
C ILE A 41 5.01 18.28 -1.94
N LEU A 42 4.25 17.21 -1.71
CA LEU A 42 4.12 16.10 -2.64
C LEU A 42 3.19 16.41 -3.82
N SER A 43 2.02 16.98 -3.52
CA SER A 43 1.08 17.50 -4.52
C SER A 43 0.10 18.47 -3.85
N PRO A 44 0.12 19.77 -4.22
CA PRO A 44 -0.78 20.77 -3.68
C PRO A 44 -2.27 20.42 -3.89
N VAL A 45 -2.63 19.94 -5.08
CA VAL A 45 -4.00 19.58 -5.43
C VAL A 45 -4.51 18.43 -4.55
N VAL A 46 -3.68 17.39 -4.37
CA VAL A 46 -3.98 16.25 -3.49
C VAL A 46 -4.21 16.73 -2.06
N SER A 47 -3.34 17.60 -1.55
CA SER A 47 -3.49 18.16 -0.20
C SER A 47 -4.78 18.94 -0.02
N LEU A 48 -5.13 19.82 -0.97
CA LEU A 48 -6.36 20.61 -0.91
C LEU A 48 -7.60 19.73 -0.91
N VAL A 49 -7.63 18.68 -1.73
CA VAL A 49 -8.76 17.76 -1.75
C VAL A 49 -8.85 16.93 -0.48
N MET A 50 -7.73 16.49 0.09
CA MET A 50 -7.72 15.80 1.39
C MET A 50 -8.24 16.68 2.52
N ILE A 51 -7.88 17.97 2.51
CA ILE A 51 -8.45 18.96 3.45
C ILE A 51 -9.95 19.12 3.21
N GLY A 52 -10.38 19.19 1.95
CA GLY A 52 -11.81 19.21 1.59
C GLY A 52 -12.55 18.00 2.17
N MET A 53 -12.09 16.79 1.90
CA MET A 53 -12.67 15.54 2.42
C MET A 53 -12.68 15.49 3.95
N PHE A 54 -11.65 16.04 4.58
CA PHE A 54 -11.58 16.15 6.03
C PHE A 54 -12.63 17.09 6.60
N LEU A 55 -12.75 18.30 6.04
CA LEU A 55 -13.71 19.30 6.49
C LEU A 55 -15.15 18.85 6.26
N THR A 56 -15.43 18.21 5.12
CA THR A 56 -16.75 17.66 4.82
C THR A 56 -17.10 16.53 5.78
N SER A 57 -16.15 15.62 6.03
CA SER A 57 -16.35 14.52 6.97
C SER A 57 -16.57 15.01 8.39
N TRP A 58 -15.72 15.90 8.88
CA TRP A 58 -15.82 16.41 10.24
C TRP A 58 -17.05 17.29 10.43
N GLY A 59 -17.24 18.30 9.57
CA GLY A 59 -18.34 19.26 9.66
C GLY A 59 -19.70 18.64 9.30
N GLY A 60 -19.77 17.92 8.18
CA GLY A 60 -20.97 17.25 7.70
C GLY A 60 -21.52 16.23 8.69
N SER A 61 -20.64 15.39 9.26
CA SER A 61 -21.04 14.45 10.31
C SER A 61 -21.57 15.14 11.57
N ARG A 62 -21.00 16.27 11.99
CA ARG A 62 -21.52 17.02 13.15
C ARG A 62 -22.90 17.61 12.85
N TRP A 63 -23.09 18.13 11.65
CA TRP A 63 -24.37 18.66 11.21
C TRP A 63 -25.44 17.57 11.12
N LEU A 64 -25.09 16.43 10.52
CA LEU A 64 -25.93 15.22 10.46
C LEU A 64 -26.39 14.76 11.85
N TYR A 65 -25.50 14.81 12.84
CA TYR A 65 -25.82 14.37 14.20
C TYR A 65 -26.75 15.33 14.95
N GLN A 66 -26.75 16.62 14.63
CA GLN A 66 -27.66 17.61 15.23
C GLN A 66 -29.11 17.37 14.80
N ILE A 67 -29.33 16.78 13.62
CA ILE A 67 -30.67 16.49 13.09
C ILE A 67 -31.14 15.12 13.60
N ARG A 68 -31.91 15.13 14.68
CA ARG A 68 -32.45 13.90 15.31
C ARG A 68 -33.85 13.51 14.83
N VAL A 69 -34.69 14.49 14.50
CA VAL A 69 -36.15 14.28 14.33
C VAL A 69 -36.53 14.16 12.85
N ASP A 70 -35.91 14.95 11.97
CA ASP A 70 -36.30 15.04 10.56
C ASP A 70 -35.47 14.09 9.69
N ARG A 71 -36.02 12.89 9.45
CA ARG A 71 -35.36 11.84 8.66
C ARG A 71 -35.05 12.29 7.22
N ARG A 72 -35.94 13.04 6.58
CA ARG A 72 -35.75 13.50 5.19
C ARG A 72 -34.59 14.48 5.11
N LYS A 73 -34.51 15.44 6.04
CA LYS A 73 -33.36 16.38 6.10
C LYS A 73 -32.05 15.65 6.36
N LYS A 74 -32.06 14.65 7.26
CA LYS A 74 -30.87 13.84 7.54
C LYS A 74 -30.40 13.05 6.32
N GLU A 75 -31.31 12.44 5.57
CA GLU A 75 -31.02 11.74 4.32
C GLU A 75 -30.48 12.69 3.23
N LEU A 76 -31.06 13.89 3.09
CA LEU A 76 -30.61 14.91 2.14
C LEU A 76 -29.19 15.41 2.43
N ILE A 77 -28.86 15.68 3.70
CA ILE A 77 -27.50 16.11 4.07
C ILE A 77 -26.50 14.97 3.86
N PHE A 78 -26.89 13.74 4.16
CA PHE A 78 -26.01 12.60 3.93
C PHE A 78 -25.76 12.43 2.43
N LEU A 79 -26.80 12.55 1.60
CA LEU A 79 -26.67 12.49 0.15
C LEU A 79 -25.83 13.65 -0.40
N SER A 80 -26.00 14.88 0.12
CA SER A 80 -25.18 16.01 -0.29
C SER A 80 -23.72 15.85 0.09
N GLU A 81 -23.43 15.25 1.26
CA GLU A 81 -22.08 14.90 1.66
C GLU A 81 -21.46 13.83 0.73
N MET A 82 -22.22 12.79 0.37
CA MET A 82 -21.78 11.78 -0.58
C MET A 82 -21.51 12.36 -1.98
N LEU A 83 -22.38 13.26 -2.45
CA LEU A 83 -22.19 13.98 -3.70
C LEU A 83 -20.91 14.84 -3.66
N LEU A 84 -20.64 15.52 -2.54
CA LEU A 84 -19.45 16.33 -2.41
C LEU A 84 -18.17 15.48 -2.39
N TYR A 85 -18.18 14.32 -1.73
CA TYR A 85 -17.07 13.36 -1.85
C TYR A 85 -16.84 12.93 -3.29
N PHE A 86 -17.91 12.63 -4.03
CA PHE A 86 -17.82 12.28 -5.44
C PHE A 86 -17.26 13.43 -6.29
N VAL A 87 -17.69 14.68 -6.06
CA VAL A 87 -17.15 15.85 -6.76
C VAL A 87 -15.66 16.04 -6.46
N LEU A 88 -15.25 15.99 -5.19
CA LEU A 88 -13.86 16.09 -4.77
C LEU A 88 -12.98 14.99 -5.40
N TRP A 89 -13.51 13.77 -5.49
CA TRP A 89 -12.86 12.67 -6.17
C TRP A 89 -12.67 12.93 -7.68
N ASN A 90 -13.69 13.46 -8.35
CA ASN A 90 -13.59 13.79 -9.78
C ASN A 90 -12.65 14.96 -10.06
N ILE A 91 -12.57 15.96 -9.17
CA ILE A 91 -11.60 17.06 -9.30
C ILE A 91 -10.16 16.52 -9.32
N LEU A 92 -9.85 15.55 -8.44
CA LEU A 92 -8.53 14.90 -8.45
C LEU A 92 -8.25 14.21 -9.78
N TRP A 93 -9.23 13.47 -10.30
CA TRP A 93 -9.13 12.79 -11.58
C TRP A 93 -8.92 13.76 -12.74
N GLY A 94 -9.75 14.80 -12.83
CA GLY A 94 -9.68 15.83 -13.88
C GLY A 94 -8.40 16.67 -13.82
N SER A 95 -7.76 16.79 -12.65
CA SER A 95 -6.50 17.52 -12.49
C SER A 95 -5.26 16.77 -13.01
N GLY A 96 -5.37 15.49 -13.38
CA GLY A 96 -4.21 14.66 -13.76
C GLY A 96 -3.31 14.25 -12.59
N ALA A 97 -3.47 14.83 -11.39
CA ALA A 97 -2.65 14.54 -10.21
C ALA A 97 -2.66 13.05 -9.80
N PHE A 98 -3.71 12.31 -10.19
CA PHE A 98 -3.83 10.88 -9.94
C PHE A 98 -2.89 10.02 -10.81
N GLN A 99 -2.55 10.49 -12.02
CA GLN A 99 -1.72 9.76 -12.98
C GLN A 99 -0.23 9.90 -12.66
N GLU A 100 0.17 11.05 -12.12
CA GLU A 100 1.56 11.32 -11.77
C GLU A 100 2.02 10.54 -10.52
N PHE A 101 1.09 10.24 -9.60
CA PHE A 101 1.42 9.65 -8.30
C PHE A 101 0.53 8.44 -7.97
N PHE A 102 0.80 7.28 -8.59
CA PHE A 102 0.14 5.99 -8.26
C PHE A 102 0.16 5.69 -6.77
N LEU A 103 1.22 6.14 -6.10
CA LEU A 103 1.33 5.98 -4.68
C LEU A 103 0.27 6.92 -3.96
N GLY A 104 0.16 8.17 -4.34
CA GLY A 104 -0.86 9.09 -3.80
C GLY A 104 -2.28 8.59 -3.97
N SER A 105 -2.57 8.00 -5.13
CA SER A 105 -3.85 7.41 -5.49
C SER A 105 -4.42 6.46 -4.44
N ILE A 106 -3.61 5.50 -3.96
CA ILE A 106 -4.06 4.50 -2.98
C ILE A 106 -4.35 5.17 -1.63
N SER A 107 -3.54 6.14 -1.22
CA SER A 107 -3.82 6.94 -0.01
C SER A 107 -5.08 7.75 -0.09
N LEU A 108 -5.29 8.42 -1.21
CA LEU A 108 -6.47 9.25 -1.42
C LEU A 108 -7.71 8.38 -1.35
N LEU A 109 -7.66 7.21 -1.99
CA LEU A 109 -8.71 6.21 -1.89
C LEU A 109 -8.96 5.81 -0.42
N LEU A 110 -7.90 5.57 0.36
CA LEU A 110 -8.04 5.26 1.78
C LEU A 110 -8.66 6.43 2.56
N VAL A 111 -8.22 7.67 2.34
CA VAL A 111 -8.76 8.86 3.00
C VAL A 111 -10.25 9.01 2.68
N PHE A 112 -10.62 8.90 1.40
CA PHE A 112 -11.99 8.91 0.91
C PHE A 112 -12.84 7.85 1.61
N LEU A 113 -12.37 6.60 1.64
CA LEU A 113 -13.10 5.49 2.27
C LEU A 113 -13.27 5.69 3.77
N HIS A 114 -12.26 6.18 4.47
CA HIS A 114 -12.35 6.45 5.92
C HIS A 114 -13.29 7.63 6.22
N ALA A 115 -13.24 8.68 5.41
CA ALA A 115 -14.12 9.84 5.53
C ALA A 115 -15.59 9.45 5.32
N MET A 116 -15.87 8.76 4.21
CA MET A 116 -17.19 8.24 3.87
C MET A 116 -17.74 7.32 4.96
N LYS A 117 -16.92 6.37 5.43
CA LYS A 117 -17.31 5.40 6.45
C LYS A 117 -17.60 6.05 7.79
N TYR A 118 -16.80 7.03 8.20
CA TYR A 118 -17.08 7.82 9.40
C TYR A 118 -18.46 8.51 9.31
N SER A 119 -18.77 9.12 8.16
CA SER A 119 -20.08 9.76 7.93
C SER A 119 -21.24 8.75 7.90
N ILE A 120 -21.04 7.57 7.32
CA ILE A 120 -22.00 6.46 7.37
C ILE A 120 -22.26 6.02 8.83
N ASP A 121 -21.20 5.89 9.64
CA ASP A 121 -21.33 5.46 11.02
C ASP A 121 -22.09 6.47 11.88
N VAL A 122 -21.87 7.75 11.64
CA VAL A 122 -22.62 8.84 12.28
C VAL A 122 -24.06 8.86 11.79
N PHE A 123 -24.29 8.73 10.48
CA PHE A 123 -25.62 8.68 9.90
C PHE A 123 -26.46 7.54 10.49
N GLN A 124 -25.87 6.35 10.60
CA GLN A 124 -26.49 5.17 11.21
C GLN A 124 -26.59 5.24 12.74
N GLY A 125 -26.04 6.28 13.39
CA GLY A 125 -26.05 6.43 14.83
C GLY A 125 -25.14 5.45 15.58
N ARG A 126 -24.20 4.79 14.87
CA ARG A 126 -23.23 3.85 15.47
C ARG A 126 -22.18 4.56 16.32
N ILE A 127 -21.81 5.78 15.94
CA ILE A 127 -20.82 6.60 16.65
C ILE A 127 -21.30 8.04 16.83
N THR A 128 -20.79 8.71 17.85
CA THR A 128 -20.96 10.15 18.03
C THR A 128 -19.86 10.92 17.30
N PRO A 129 -20.15 12.06 16.66
CA PRO A 129 -19.13 12.86 16.02
C PRO A 129 -18.06 13.37 16.99
N VAL A 130 -16.83 13.37 16.49
CA VAL A 130 -15.63 13.80 17.19
C VAL A 130 -15.58 15.31 17.34
N LYS A 131 -15.25 15.79 18.54
CA LYS A 131 -15.04 17.22 18.82
C LYS A 131 -13.62 17.70 18.54
N GLU A 132 -12.63 16.85 18.82
CA GLU A 132 -11.19 17.11 18.66
C GLU A 132 -10.81 17.12 17.17
N ILE A 133 -10.83 18.31 16.56
CA ILE A 133 -10.57 18.53 15.13
C ILE A 133 -9.13 18.16 14.74
N ASP A 134 -8.18 18.44 15.62
CA ASP A 134 -6.75 18.16 15.49
C ASP A 134 -6.48 16.65 15.47
N LEU A 135 -7.02 15.91 16.44
CA LEU A 135 -6.85 14.46 16.51
C LEU A 135 -7.60 13.76 15.39
N TYR A 136 -8.79 14.24 15.03
CA TYR A 136 -9.52 13.71 13.87
C TYR A 136 -8.79 13.99 12.55
N GLY A 137 -8.19 15.18 12.43
CA GLY A 137 -7.39 15.55 11.27
C GLY A 137 -6.13 14.71 11.14
N PHE A 138 -5.36 14.58 12.21
CA PHE A 138 -4.20 13.68 12.22
C PHE A 138 -4.61 12.23 12.00
N TYR A 139 -5.72 11.80 12.60
CA TYR A 139 -6.32 10.52 12.26
C TYR A 139 -6.55 10.47 10.77
N LEU A 140 -7.35 11.34 10.14
CA LEU A 140 -7.86 11.17 8.79
C LEU A 140 -6.83 11.40 7.67
N ILE A 141 -5.96 12.38 7.83
CA ILE A 141 -5.00 12.80 6.79
C ILE A 141 -3.54 12.75 7.23
N GLY A 142 -3.25 12.16 8.41
CA GLY A 142 -1.89 11.98 8.91
C GLY A 142 -0.95 11.41 7.86
N PHE A 143 0.28 11.90 7.76
CA PHE A 143 1.24 11.47 6.76
C PHE A 143 2.21 10.44 7.36
N PRO A 144 2.50 9.34 6.67
CA PRO A 144 1.78 8.72 5.58
C PRO A 144 0.78 7.73 6.18
N ARG A 145 -0.47 8.14 6.24
CA ARG A 145 -1.60 7.20 6.25
C ARG A 145 -1.61 6.28 5.05
N ILE A 146 -0.82 6.64 4.05
CA ILE A 146 -0.57 5.80 2.91
C ILE A 146 0.19 4.58 3.36
N TRP A 147 -0.47 3.44 3.32
CA TRP A 147 -0.21 2.44 2.30
C TRP A 147 -1.04 1.23 2.64
N ILE A 148 -0.75 0.56 3.75
CA ILE A 148 -1.54 -0.54 4.28
C ILE A 148 -1.36 -0.67 5.80
N SER A 149 -1.46 0.43 6.57
CA SER A 149 -1.66 0.25 8.02
C SER A 149 -3.04 -0.39 8.23
N ARG A 150 -3.19 -1.17 9.32
CA ARG A 150 -4.47 -1.83 9.64
C ARG A 150 -5.60 -0.80 9.56
N TYR A 151 -6.64 -1.08 8.76
CA TYR A 151 -7.87 -0.31 8.89
C TYR A 151 -8.28 -0.30 10.35
N MET A 152 -8.42 0.91 10.88
CA MET A 152 -8.71 1.12 12.27
C MET A 152 -9.78 2.20 12.33
N GLU A 153 -10.97 1.82 12.76
CA GLU A 153 -12.04 2.76 13.05
C GLU A 153 -11.56 3.81 14.04
N TYR A 154 -12.09 5.03 13.93
CA TYR A 154 -11.67 6.15 14.77
C TYR A 154 -11.83 5.85 16.27
N SER A 155 -12.91 5.17 16.66
CA SER A 155 -13.16 4.74 18.04
C SER A 155 -12.02 3.89 18.60
N LYS A 156 -11.54 2.92 17.80
CA LYS A 156 -10.42 2.04 18.13
C LYS A 156 -9.09 2.79 18.12
N PHE A 157 -8.90 3.71 17.16
CA PHE A 157 -7.74 4.59 17.12
C PHE A 157 -7.63 5.42 18.39
N LYS A 158 -8.70 6.13 18.77
CA LYS A 158 -8.73 6.95 19.98
C LYS A 158 -8.44 6.16 21.25
N ARG A 159 -8.88 4.90 21.32
CA ARG A 159 -8.61 4.01 22.45
C ARG A 159 -7.15 3.58 22.55
N LEU A 160 -6.45 3.43 21.42
CA LEU A 160 -5.06 2.94 21.36
C LEU A 160 -4.03 4.09 21.28
N TYR A 161 -4.49 5.32 21.10
CA TYR A 161 -3.63 6.49 20.93
C TYR A 161 -3.37 7.15 22.28
N HIS A 162 -2.09 7.24 22.64
CA HIS A 162 -1.63 7.92 23.84
C HIS A 162 -0.82 9.16 23.46
N LYS A 163 -1.09 10.29 24.15
CA LYS A 163 -0.32 11.52 23.95
C LYS A 163 1.12 11.35 24.45
N ASP A 164 1.30 10.65 25.56
CA ASP A 164 2.61 10.34 26.11
C ASP A 164 3.22 9.15 25.36
N VAL A 165 4.41 9.35 24.81
CA VAL A 165 5.14 8.31 24.07
C VAL A 165 6.39 7.97 24.86
N THR A 166 6.54 6.68 25.20
CA THR A 166 7.76 6.22 25.85
C THR A 166 8.93 6.20 24.86
N TRP A 167 10.15 6.43 25.35
CA TRP A 167 11.35 6.36 24.51
C TRP A 167 11.49 5.00 23.81
N GLU A 168 11.11 3.92 24.49
CA GLU A 168 11.14 2.57 23.90
C GLU A 168 10.14 2.42 22.75
N GLN A 169 8.92 2.94 22.89
CA GLN A 169 7.93 2.95 21.82
C GLN A 169 8.41 3.78 20.62
N PHE A 170 8.95 4.97 20.88
CA PHE A 170 9.51 5.83 19.84
C PHE A 170 10.66 5.14 19.10
N LYS A 171 11.64 4.59 19.83
CA LYS A 171 12.78 3.83 19.27
C LYS A 171 12.33 2.63 18.44
N ASN A 172 11.36 1.87 18.93
CA ASN A 172 10.81 0.72 18.19
C ASN A 172 10.05 1.16 16.94
N GLY A 173 9.32 2.28 17.00
CA GLY A 173 8.68 2.91 15.86
C GLY A 173 9.68 3.36 14.81
N GLY A 174 10.73 4.09 15.22
CA GLY A 174 11.81 4.56 14.34
C GLY A 174 12.55 3.41 13.63
N LYS A 175 12.81 2.30 14.33
CA LYS A 175 13.36 1.09 13.70
C LYS A 175 12.44 0.55 12.59
N ARG A 176 11.14 0.39 12.88
CA ARG A 176 10.17 -0.10 11.88
C ARG A 176 10.03 0.84 10.70
N PHE A 177 10.02 2.14 10.98
CA PHE A 177 9.98 3.20 9.99
C PHE A 177 11.14 3.07 9.00
N PHE A 178 12.36 2.98 9.53
CA PHE A 178 13.58 2.86 8.73
C PHE A 178 13.64 1.57 7.91
N PHE A 179 13.29 0.43 8.50
CA PHE A 179 13.19 -0.84 7.76
C PHE A 179 12.16 -0.79 6.64
N GLY A 180 11.03 -0.12 6.90
CA GLY A 180 9.98 0.09 5.92
C GLY A 180 10.44 0.89 4.72
N ILE A 181 11.14 2.02 4.95
CA ILE A 181 11.79 2.84 3.91
C ILE A 181 12.71 1.98 3.06
N CYS A 182 13.66 1.27 3.69
CA CYS A 182 14.65 0.47 2.98
C CYS A 182 13.99 -0.57 2.07
N ARG A 183 12.96 -1.27 2.55
CA ARG A 183 12.23 -2.27 1.74
C ARG A 183 11.43 -1.63 0.61
N ALA A 184 10.64 -0.61 0.91
CA ALA A 184 9.77 0.00 -0.08
C ALA A 184 10.57 0.64 -1.22
N ILE A 185 11.68 1.28 -0.88
CA ILE A 185 12.46 2.05 -1.83
C ILE A 185 13.48 1.17 -2.55
N LEU A 186 14.37 0.51 -1.81
CA LEU A 186 15.47 -0.22 -2.44
C LEU A 186 14.97 -1.49 -3.09
N LEU A 187 14.24 -2.33 -2.37
CA LEU A 187 13.80 -3.61 -2.93
C LEU A 187 12.58 -3.44 -3.84
N GLY A 188 11.73 -2.48 -3.50
CA GLY A 188 10.50 -2.19 -4.21
C GLY A 188 10.67 -1.26 -5.41
N MET A 189 10.90 0.03 -5.16
CA MET A 189 10.92 1.05 -6.22
C MET A 189 12.06 0.85 -7.23
N VAL A 190 13.27 0.49 -6.80
CA VAL A 190 14.37 0.18 -7.73
C VAL A 190 14.00 -1.04 -8.57
N GLY A 191 13.39 -2.07 -7.98
CA GLY A 191 12.91 -3.23 -8.72
C GLY A 191 11.87 -2.88 -9.78
N ILE A 192 10.91 -2.00 -9.47
CA ILE A 192 9.98 -1.44 -10.47
C ILE A 192 10.72 -0.68 -11.57
N LYS A 193 11.73 0.14 -11.24
CA LYS A 193 12.53 0.86 -12.25
C LYS A 193 13.23 -0.09 -13.20
N ILE A 194 13.86 -1.14 -12.68
CA ILE A 194 14.51 -2.18 -13.49
C ILE A 194 13.49 -2.83 -14.42
N VAL A 195 12.34 -3.26 -13.89
CA VAL A 195 11.28 -3.88 -14.70
C VAL A 195 10.79 -2.92 -15.79
N ARG A 196 10.55 -1.65 -15.46
CA ARG A 196 10.11 -0.63 -16.45
C ARG A 196 11.13 -0.43 -17.56
N TYR A 197 12.41 -0.33 -17.22
CA TYR A 197 13.50 -0.18 -18.20
C TYR A 197 13.55 -1.39 -19.17
N LEU A 198 13.37 -2.60 -18.66
CA LEU A 198 13.39 -3.80 -19.48
C LEU A 198 12.17 -3.93 -20.37
N ILE A 199 11.01 -3.48 -19.90
CA ILE A 199 9.79 -3.44 -20.72
C ILE A 199 9.92 -2.39 -21.82
N SER A 200 10.46 -1.19 -21.52
CA SER A 200 10.62 -0.14 -22.54
C SER A 200 11.60 -0.54 -23.65
N HIS A 201 12.52 -1.46 -23.38
CA HIS A 201 13.47 -2.01 -24.35
C HIS A 201 13.15 -3.48 -24.68
N MET A 202 11.88 -3.90 -24.61
CA MET A 202 11.48 -5.31 -24.72
C MET A 202 11.97 -6.00 -26.00
N MET A 203 12.07 -5.27 -27.11
CA MET A 203 12.52 -5.81 -28.40
C MET A 203 14.02 -6.13 -28.45
N GLU A 204 14.78 -5.59 -27.50
CA GLU A 204 16.22 -5.88 -27.33
C GLU A 204 16.45 -7.04 -26.35
N GLN A 205 15.37 -7.59 -25.77
CA GLN A 205 15.43 -8.63 -24.74
C GLN A 205 15.29 -10.03 -25.32
N SER A 206 15.79 -11.00 -24.56
CA SER A 206 15.51 -12.41 -24.83
C SER A 206 14.18 -12.86 -24.21
N VAL A 207 13.60 -13.93 -24.74
CA VAL A 207 12.41 -14.56 -24.13
C VAL A 207 12.67 -14.90 -22.66
N PHE A 208 13.83 -15.49 -22.34
CA PHE A 208 14.22 -15.83 -20.97
C PHE A 208 14.25 -14.61 -20.04
N THR A 209 14.80 -13.49 -20.51
CA THR A 209 14.82 -12.22 -19.78
C THR A 209 13.40 -11.84 -19.36
N LEU A 210 12.46 -11.79 -20.29
CA LEU A 210 11.08 -11.37 -20.00
C LEU A 210 10.42 -12.25 -18.93
N TRP A 211 10.68 -13.56 -18.95
CA TRP A 211 10.21 -14.50 -17.93
C TRP A 211 10.84 -14.29 -16.55
N VAL A 212 12.14 -14.01 -16.48
CA VAL A 212 12.85 -13.82 -15.20
C VAL A 212 12.44 -12.53 -14.50
N PHE A 213 12.13 -11.48 -15.26
CA PHE A 213 11.78 -10.17 -14.71
C PHE A 213 10.31 -10.02 -14.32
N LEU A 214 9.43 -10.91 -14.78
CA LEU A 214 8.03 -10.93 -14.35
C LEU A 214 7.87 -11.23 -12.84
N PRO A 215 8.52 -12.25 -12.25
CA PRO A 215 8.54 -12.40 -10.80
C PRO A 215 9.23 -11.24 -10.06
N LEU A 216 10.16 -10.52 -10.70
CA LEU A 216 10.75 -9.32 -10.10
C LEU A 216 9.69 -8.26 -9.85
N LEU A 217 8.75 -8.07 -10.80
CA LEU A 217 7.64 -7.14 -10.63
C LEU A 217 6.79 -7.50 -9.41
N VAL A 218 6.42 -8.79 -9.28
CA VAL A 218 5.62 -9.28 -8.15
C VAL A 218 6.36 -9.11 -6.82
N LEU A 219 7.64 -9.46 -6.77
CA LEU A 219 8.50 -9.28 -5.60
C LEU A 219 8.65 -7.80 -5.23
N SER A 220 8.83 -6.93 -6.23
CA SER A 220 8.94 -5.49 -6.05
C SER A 220 7.65 -4.92 -5.45
N CYS A 221 6.49 -5.26 -6.03
CA CYS A 221 5.18 -4.87 -5.50
C CYS A 221 4.97 -5.37 -4.06
N TYR A 222 5.41 -6.60 -3.74
CA TYR A 222 5.36 -7.14 -2.38
C TYR A 222 6.23 -6.33 -1.40
N HIS A 223 7.46 -5.97 -1.79
CA HIS A 223 8.36 -5.18 -0.95
C HIS A 223 7.88 -3.74 -0.76
N ILE A 224 7.28 -3.13 -1.77
CA ILE A 224 6.57 -1.84 -1.67
C ILE A 224 5.45 -1.97 -0.63
N TRP A 225 4.60 -2.99 -0.75
CA TRP A 225 3.48 -3.21 0.15
C TRP A 225 3.92 -3.40 1.61
N ILE A 226 4.82 -4.33 1.87
CA ILE A 226 5.33 -4.57 3.23
C ILE A 226 6.11 -3.37 3.76
N GLY A 227 6.99 -2.82 2.93
CA GLY A 227 7.84 -1.71 3.32
C GLY A 227 7.00 -0.52 3.77
N LEU A 228 5.99 -0.17 2.99
CA LEU A 228 5.15 0.97 3.31
C LEU A 228 4.21 0.72 4.50
N ARG A 229 3.75 -0.51 4.71
CA ARG A 229 3.06 -0.91 5.96
C ARG A 229 3.97 -0.74 7.18
N GLN A 230 5.21 -1.25 7.11
CA GLN A 230 6.18 -1.13 8.21
C GLN A 230 6.56 0.33 8.50
N LEU A 231 6.67 1.12 7.43
CA LEU A 231 6.90 2.56 7.48
C LEU A 231 5.77 3.25 8.26
N SER A 232 4.52 3.02 7.84
CA SER A 232 3.33 3.62 8.46
C SER A 232 3.16 3.18 9.92
N ASP A 233 3.27 1.87 10.21
CA ASP A 233 3.23 1.34 11.58
C ASP A 233 4.30 1.97 12.47
N GLY A 234 5.50 2.20 11.94
CA GLY A 234 6.59 2.85 12.67
C GLY A 234 6.27 4.28 13.08
N LEU A 235 5.70 5.05 12.17
CA LEU A 235 5.26 6.43 12.45
C LEU A 235 4.10 6.46 13.43
N TRP A 236 3.09 5.59 13.26
CA TRP A 236 2.00 5.49 14.23
C TRP A 236 2.51 5.19 15.64
N MET A 237 3.49 4.29 15.78
CA MET A 237 4.12 4.02 17.07
C MET A 237 4.86 5.26 17.61
N MET A 238 5.62 5.97 16.79
CA MET A 238 6.29 7.23 17.20
C MET A 238 5.28 8.32 17.58
N ALA A 239 4.09 8.34 16.97
CA ALA A 239 2.99 9.22 17.36
C ALA A 239 2.25 8.75 18.62
N GLY A 240 2.56 7.59 19.21
CA GLY A 240 1.93 7.11 20.44
C GLY A 240 0.76 6.13 20.25
N LEU A 241 0.59 5.55 19.05
CA LEU A 241 -0.37 4.49 18.82
C LEU A 241 0.19 3.13 19.28
N GLU A 242 -0.54 2.43 20.13
CA GLU A 242 -0.19 1.08 20.57
C GLU A 242 -0.58 0.01 19.56
N LEU A 243 0.39 -0.40 18.75
CA LEU A 243 0.21 -1.47 17.77
C LEU A 243 0.66 -2.84 18.32
N LYS A 244 -0.30 -3.76 18.51
CA LYS A 244 0.00 -5.16 18.88
C LYS A 244 0.91 -5.82 17.83
N LYS A 245 1.91 -6.59 18.29
CA LYS A 245 2.75 -7.47 17.45
C LYS A 245 1.86 -8.41 16.64
N GLU A 246 2.10 -8.48 15.34
CA GLU A 246 1.31 -9.31 14.43
C GLU A 246 1.62 -10.79 14.67
N LYS A 247 0.58 -11.64 14.80
CA LYS A 247 0.75 -13.09 15.04
C LYS A 247 1.26 -13.84 13.80
N SER A 248 1.11 -13.27 12.60
CA SER A 248 1.67 -13.81 11.37
C SER A 248 1.84 -12.70 10.32
N PRO A 249 3.06 -12.29 9.95
CA PRO A 249 3.25 -11.42 8.79
C PRO A 249 2.70 -12.14 7.56
N VAL A 250 2.03 -11.42 6.66
CA VAL A 250 1.59 -11.97 5.37
C VAL A 250 2.85 -12.35 4.59
N GLY A 251 3.20 -13.64 4.64
CA GLY A 251 4.38 -14.16 3.96
C GLY A 251 4.14 -14.16 2.46
N PHE A 252 5.18 -13.87 1.68
CA PHE A 252 5.13 -13.94 0.21
C PHE A 252 4.61 -15.30 -0.30
N LEU A 253 4.91 -16.37 0.43
CA LEU A 253 4.52 -17.75 0.10
C LEU A 253 3.12 -18.16 0.59
N GLN A 254 2.34 -17.23 1.14
CA GLN A 254 0.95 -17.51 1.50
C GLN A 254 0.09 -17.61 0.24
N PRO A 255 -1.00 -18.40 0.27
CA PRO A 255 -1.96 -18.43 -0.83
C PRO A 255 -2.43 -17.02 -1.22
N LEU A 256 -2.47 -16.73 -2.51
CA LEU A 256 -2.78 -15.40 -3.06
C LEU A 256 -4.11 -14.86 -2.57
N HIS A 257 -5.14 -15.68 -2.43
CA HIS A 257 -6.42 -15.21 -1.89
C HIS A 257 -6.28 -14.70 -0.45
N LYS A 258 -5.40 -15.28 0.38
CA LYS A 258 -5.12 -14.77 1.73
C LYS A 258 -4.32 -13.47 1.71
N PHE A 259 -3.41 -13.33 0.75
CA PHE A 259 -2.69 -12.07 0.52
C PHE A 259 -3.66 -10.94 0.13
N VAL A 260 -4.55 -11.21 -0.83
CA VAL A 260 -5.53 -10.25 -1.34
C VAL A 260 -6.61 -9.93 -0.28
N ILE A 261 -7.07 -10.94 0.47
CA ILE A 261 -7.92 -10.72 1.66
C ILE A 261 -7.17 -10.02 2.79
N ALA A 262 -5.84 -9.98 2.83
CA ALA A 262 -5.12 -9.12 3.78
C ALA A 262 -4.93 -7.69 3.26
N PHE A 263 -5.10 -7.49 1.95
CA PHE A 263 -5.02 -6.22 1.25
C PHE A 263 -6.35 -5.43 1.35
N TYR A 264 -7.49 -6.08 1.14
CA TYR A 264 -8.82 -5.46 1.18
C TYR A 264 -9.40 -5.02 2.54
N PRO A 265 -9.07 -5.60 3.71
CA PRO A 265 -9.62 -5.20 5.00
C PRO A 265 -9.23 -3.77 5.35
N SER A 266 -8.13 -3.28 4.77
CA SER A 266 -7.70 -1.87 4.83
C SER A 266 -8.71 -0.91 4.17
N LEU A 267 -9.44 -1.40 3.16
CA LEU A 267 -10.30 -0.61 2.28
C LEU A 267 -11.81 -0.88 2.51
N LEU A 268 -12.21 -2.13 2.80
CA LEU A 268 -13.61 -2.57 2.71
C LEU A 268 -13.99 -3.59 3.80
N SER A 269 -13.51 -3.36 5.04
CA SER A 269 -13.70 -4.20 6.25
C SER A 269 -15.15 -4.57 6.63
N HIS A 270 -16.15 -4.02 5.95
CA HIS A 270 -17.58 -4.25 6.22
C HIS A 270 -18.32 -4.99 5.11
N ILE A 271 -17.65 -5.32 4.01
CA ILE A 271 -18.18 -6.35 3.11
C ILE A 271 -17.82 -7.67 3.78
N PRO A 272 -18.78 -8.42 4.36
CA PRO A 272 -18.49 -9.69 4.99
C PRO A 272 -17.99 -10.63 3.89
N ILE A 273 -16.67 -10.72 3.73
CA ILE A 273 -16.07 -11.73 2.89
C ILE A 273 -16.33 -13.03 3.66
N GLN A 274 -17.34 -13.78 3.22
CA GLN A 274 -17.80 -15.04 3.84
C GLN A 274 -16.80 -16.19 3.67
N TYR A 275 -15.50 -15.92 3.79
CA TYR A 275 -14.45 -16.92 3.64
C TYR A 275 -14.41 -17.93 4.81
N GLU A 276 -15.06 -17.63 5.93
CA GLU A 276 -15.12 -18.54 7.09
C GLU A 276 -15.72 -19.91 6.73
N ASN A 277 -16.53 -19.99 5.67
CA ASN A 277 -17.14 -21.24 5.19
C ASN A 277 -16.46 -21.83 3.94
N GLY A 278 -15.28 -21.32 3.56
CA GLY A 278 -14.55 -21.75 2.36
C GLY A 278 -15.01 -21.08 1.06
N TRP A 279 -14.55 -21.60 -0.08
CA TRP A 279 -14.89 -21.05 -1.39
C TRP A 279 -16.37 -21.24 -1.71
N SER A 280 -17.02 -20.18 -2.20
CA SER A 280 -18.40 -20.20 -2.69
C SER A 280 -18.57 -19.21 -3.85
N ARG A 281 -19.66 -19.33 -4.61
CA ARG A 281 -20.00 -18.34 -5.66
C ARG A 281 -20.16 -16.93 -5.09
N LYS A 282 -20.75 -16.80 -3.89
CA LYS A 282 -20.89 -15.52 -3.19
C LYS A 282 -19.53 -14.92 -2.84
N TYR A 283 -18.62 -15.74 -2.32
CA TYR A 283 -17.24 -15.34 -2.05
C TYR A 283 -16.50 -14.88 -3.31
N ALA A 284 -16.60 -15.64 -4.40
CA ALA A 284 -15.97 -15.28 -5.67
C ALA A 284 -16.50 -13.95 -6.22
N LEU A 285 -17.81 -13.74 -6.21
CA LEU A 285 -18.44 -12.48 -6.60
C LEU A 285 -18.03 -11.33 -5.68
N SER A 286 -17.96 -11.55 -4.36
CA SER A 286 -17.50 -10.52 -3.43
C SER A 286 -16.07 -10.08 -3.75
N ILE A 287 -15.12 -11.02 -3.92
CA ILE A 287 -13.74 -10.66 -4.29
C ILE A 287 -13.69 -10.00 -5.66
N ALA A 288 -14.45 -10.47 -6.65
CA ALA A 288 -14.54 -9.86 -7.96
C ALA A 288 -15.00 -8.39 -7.89
N CYS A 289 -16.11 -8.11 -7.19
CA CYS A 289 -16.62 -6.76 -6.99
C CYS A 289 -15.63 -5.88 -6.21
N LEU A 290 -15.03 -6.41 -5.14
CA LEU A 290 -14.02 -5.68 -4.35
C LEU A 290 -12.81 -5.28 -5.19
N THR A 291 -12.31 -6.22 -6.01
CA THR A 291 -11.15 -6.00 -6.89
C THR A 291 -11.51 -5.03 -8.01
N ALA A 292 -12.69 -5.16 -8.60
CA ALA A 292 -13.22 -4.26 -9.63
C ALA A 292 -13.36 -2.82 -9.09
N LEU A 293 -14.00 -2.65 -7.94
CA LEU A 293 -14.15 -1.34 -7.30
C LEU A 293 -12.80 -0.74 -6.94
N PHE A 294 -11.89 -1.54 -6.39
CA PHE A 294 -10.54 -1.06 -6.09
C PHE A 294 -9.80 -0.60 -7.34
N ALA A 295 -9.80 -1.41 -8.40
CA ALA A 295 -9.17 -1.07 -9.67
C ALA A 295 -9.81 0.16 -10.32
N PHE A 296 -11.14 0.28 -10.28
CA PHE A 296 -11.88 1.43 -10.79
C PHE A 296 -11.60 2.71 -9.99
N CYS A 297 -11.45 2.61 -8.67
CA CYS A 297 -11.00 3.73 -7.86
C CYS A 297 -9.54 4.11 -8.18
N LEU A 298 -8.67 3.15 -8.50
CA LEU A 298 -7.32 3.49 -8.94
C LEU A 298 -7.26 4.04 -10.37
N TYR A 299 -8.23 3.69 -11.22
CA TYR A 299 -8.34 4.20 -12.57
C TYR A 299 -9.78 4.04 -13.07
N PRO A 300 -10.59 5.11 -13.17
CA PRO A 300 -12.01 5.08 -13.46
C PRO A 300 -12.21 4.89 -14.96
N SER A 301 -11.79 3.73 -15.45
CA SER A 301 -12.07 3.25 -16.79
C SER A 301 -12.76 1.91 -16.71
N PHE A 302 -13.61 1.63 -17.71
CA PHE A 302 -14.25 0.33 -17.83
C PHE A 302 -13.23 -0.81 -17.97
N ALA A 303 -12.09 -0.55 -18.61
CA ALA A 303 -11.02 -1.53 -18.71
C ALA A 303 -10.51 -1.97 -17.33
N PHE A 304 -10.27 -1.03 -16.41
CA PHE A 304 -9.83 -1.35 -15.05
C PHE A 304 -10.94 -1.98 -14.20
N LEU A 305 -12.20 -1.56 -14.38
CA LEU A 305 -13.34 -2.19 -13.72
C LEU A 305 -13.47 -3.66 -14.10
N TRP A 306 -13.51 -3.97 -15.40
CA TRP A 306 -13.60 -5.34 -15.92
C TRP A 306 -12.35 -6.16 -15.62
N GLY A 307 -11.16 -5.57 -15.80
CA GLY A 307 -9.89 -6.20 -15.46
C GLY A 307 -9.80 -6.57 -13.99
N GLY A 308 -10.21 -5.66 -13.10
CA GLY A 308 -10.31 -5.92 -11.67
C GLY A 308 -11.31 -7.04 -11.36
N MET A 309 -12.45 -7.08 -12.03
CA MET A 309 -13.44 -8.14 -11.85
C MET A 309 -12.88 -9.52 -12.22
N ILE A 310 -12.24 -9.64 -13.39
CA ILE A 310 -11.58 -10.87 -13.86
C ILE A 310 -10.48 -11.30 -12.88
N LEU A 311 -9.62 -10.36 -12.47
CA LEU A 311 -8.57 -10.60 -11.49
C LEU A 311 -9.14 -11.15 -10.18
N GLY A 312 -10.21 -10.55 -9.67
CA GLY A 312 -10.83 -11.00 -8.42
C GLY A 312 -11.44 -12.41 -8.52
N ILE A 313 -12.02 -12.77 -9.66
CA ILE A 313 -12.49 -14.14 -9.92
C ILE A 313 -11.30 -15.12 -9.89
N LEU A 314 -10.21 -14.81 -10.58
CA LEU A 314 -9.02 -15.66 -10.64
C LEU A 314 -8.35 -15.83 -9.27
N VAL A 315 -8.26 -14.75 -8.50
CA VAL A 315 -7.78 -14.80 -7.11
C VAL A 315 -8.70 -15.69 -6.27
N SER A 316 -10.01 -15.63 -6.47
CA SER A 316 -10.94 -16.49 -5.73
C SER A 316 -10.70 -17.98 -6.03
N CYS A 317 -10.26 -18.35 -7.24
CA CYS A 317 -9.97 -19.73 -7.61
C CYS A 317 -8.82 -20.35 -6.80
N ASP A 318 -7.83 -19.56 -6.37
CA ASP A 318 -6.75 -20.00 -5.47
C ASP A 318 -7.29 -20.44 -4.09
N ALA A 319 -8.50 -20.02 -3.74
CA ALA A 319 -9.18 -20.41 -2.50
C ALA A 319 -9.92 -21.76 -2.61
N ILE A 320 -10.06 -22.34 -3.82
CA ILE A 320 -10.74 -23.62 -4.02
C ILE A 320 -9.91 -24.74 -3.35
N PRO A 321 -10.51 -25.59 -2.48
CA PRO A 321 -9.77 -26.64 -1.77
C PRO A 321 -9.03 -27.61 -2.69
N TRP A 322 -9.60 -27.91 -3.85
CA TRP A 322 -8.97 -28.74 -4.87
C TRP A 322 -7.67 -28.11 -5.39
N VAL A 323 -7.66 -26.80 -5.67
CA VAL A 323 -6.47 -26.05 -6.14
C VAL A 323 -5.40 -26.01 -5.05
N GLN A 324 -5.80 -25.82 -3.78
CA GLN A 324 -4.85 -25.78 -2.66
C GLN A 324 -4.13 -27.12 -2.42
N LYS A 325 -4.77 -28.25 -2.77
CA LYS A 325 -4.19 -29.59 -2.64
C LYS A 325 -3.28 -29.96 -3.81
N ARG A 326 -3.25 -29.17 -4.90
CA ARG A 326 -2.42 -29.46 -6.07
C ARG A 326 -0.94 -29.12 -5.84
N PRO A 327 -0.03 -29.82 -6.54
CA PRO A 327 1.39 -29.49 -6.54
C PRO A 327 1.62 -28.04 -7.00
N GLY A 328 2.74 -27.46 -6.56
CA GLY A 328 3.03 -26.02 -6.70
C GLY A 328 2.87 -25.48 -8.13
N TRP A 329 3.23 -26.27 -9.15
CA TRP A 329 3.15 -25.86 -10.56
C TRP A 329 1.75 -25.43 -11.00
N VAL A 330 0.67 -26.07 -10.54
CA VAL A 330 -0.71 -25.67 -10.85
C VAL A 330 -1.03 -24.28 -10.30
N ARG A 331 -0.54 -23.97 -9.10
CA ARG A 331 -0.70 -22.64 -8.49
C ARG A 331 0.16 -21.60 -9.20
N TYR A 332 1.38 -21.97 -9.64
CA TYR A 332 2.22 -21.10 -10.46
C TYR A 332 1.58 -20.76 -11.81
N THR A 333 0.82 -21.67 -12.44
CA THR A 333 0.06 -21.36 -13.66
C THR A 333 -1.04 -20.32 -13.40
N ILE A 334 -1.78 -20.44 -12.30
CA ILE A 334 -2.79 -19.44 -11.91
C ILE A 334 -2.12 -18.09 -11.65
N TYR A 335 -0.97 -18.07 -10.95
CA TYR A 335 -0.20 -16.85 -10.71
C TYR A 335 0.34 -16.25 -12.00
N PHE A 336 0.84 -17.08 -12.93
CA PHE A 336 1.28 -16.63 -14.24
C PHE A 336 0.15 -15.96 -15.01
N ILE A 337 -1.04 -16.59 -15.09
CA ILE A 337 -2.21 -16.01 -15.76
C ILE A 337 -2.59 -14.67 -15.12
N ILE A 338 -2.63 -14.61 -13.80
CA ILE A 338 -2.94 -13.39 -13.05
C ILE A 338 -1.93 -12.28 -13.37
N VAL A 339 -0.64 -12.60 -13.36
CA VAL A 339 0.42 -11.62 -13.62
C VAL A 339 0.43 -11.18 -15.09
N SER A 340 0.16 -12.08 -16.03
CA SER A 340 -0.02 -11.76 -17.45
C SER A 340 -1.19 -10.81 -17.68
N ILE A 341 -2.31 -11.01 -17.00
CA ILE A 341 -3.47 -10.12 -17.05
C ILE A 341 -3.12 -8.75 -16.45
N VAL A 342 -2.49 -8.71 -15.27
CA VAL A 342 -2.03 -7.46 -14.67
C VAL A 342 -1.05 -6.72 -15.59
N THR A 343 -0.16 -7.45 -16.28
CA THR A 343 0.81 -6.89 -17.22
C THR A 343 0.13 -6.28 -18.45
N LEU A 344 -0.88 -6.95 -19.02
CA LEU A 344 -1.72 -6.38 -20.08
C LEU A 344 -2.36 -5.05 -19.67
N PHE A 345 -2.88 -4.97 -18.44
CA PHE A 345 -3.52 -3.75 -17.94
C PHE A 345 -2.53 -2.64 -17.59
N LEU A 346 -1.34 -2.98 -17.07
CA LEU A 346 -0.31 -1.99 -16.74
C LEU A 346 0.36 -1.40 -17.99
N LEU A 347 0.49 -2.18 -19.06
CA LEU A 347 1.20 -1.79 -20.29
C LEU A 347 0.28 -1.29 -21.41
N GLY A 348 -1.04 -1.43 -21.25
CA GLY A 348 -2.00 -0.93 -22.23
C GLY A 348 -1.77 -1.54 -23.61
N ALA A 349 -1.54 -0.69 -24.62
CA ALA A 349 -1.34 -1.10 -26.01
C ALA A 349 -0.16 -2.05 -26.21
N ASP A 350 0.91 -1.90 -25.43
CA ASP A 350 2.12 -2.71 -25.53
C ASP A 350 2.02 -4.06 -24.81
N GLY A 351 0.96 -4.25 -24.01
CA GLY A 351 0.79 -5.46 -23.22
C GLY A 351 0.66 -6.72 -24.07
N MET A 352 -0.03 -6.63 -25.22
CA MET A 352 -0.20 -7.78 -26.12
C MET A 352 1.13 -8.15 -26.78
N THR A 353 1.89 -7.16 -27.22
CA THR A 353 3.24 -7.33 -27.78
C THR A 353 4.16 -7.98 -26.74
N TYR A 354 4.08 -7.54 -25.48
CA TYR A 354 4.84 -8.15 -24.39
C TYR A 354 4.48 -9.63 -24.17
N LEU A 355 3.20 -10.00 -24.18
CA LEU A 355 2.79 -11.40 -24.06
C LEU A 355 3.26 -12.25 -25.25
N LYS A 356 3.19 -11.72 -26.47
CA LYS A 356 3.73 -12.38 -27.66
C LYS A 356 5.24 -12.59 -27.54
N ALA A 357 5.96 -11.57 -27.08
CA ALA A 357 7.39 -11.62 -26.83
C ALA A 357 7.77 -12.70 -25.80
N MET A 358 7.01 -12.84 -24.71
CA MET A 358 7.23 -13.88 -23.70
C MET A 358 7.05 -15.31 -24.23
N ILE A 359 6.24 -15.52 -25.27
CA ILE A 359 6.01 -16.86 -25.85
C ILE A 359 6.91 -17.08 -27.09
N GLY A 360 7.73 -16.08 -27.46
CA GLY A 360 8.65 -16.15 -28.60
C GLY A 360 8.01 -15.83 -29.95
N LEU A 361 6.79 -15.27 -29.97
CA LEU A 361 6.07 -14.91 -31.20
C LEU A 361 6.57 -13.61 -31.85
N GLU A 362 7.42 -12.84 -31.17
CA GLU A 362 8.06 -11.61 -31.68
C GLU A 362 9.47 -11.89 -32.26
N HIS A 363 9.77 -13.14 -32.60
CA HIS A 363 11.07 -13.57 -33.16
C HIS A 363 12.29 -13.22 -32.29
N LEU A 364 12.10 -13.08 -30.98
CA LEU A 364 13.17 -12.80 -30.02
C LEU A 364 14.02 -14.07 -29.78
N PRO A 365 15.34 -13.92 -29.55
CA PRO A 365 16.18 -15.04 -29.17
C PRO A 365 15.73 -15.60 -27.82
N PHE A 366 15.78 -16.93 -27.66
CA PHE A 366 15.40 -17.55 -26.39
C PHE A 366 16.33 -17.12 -25.24
N ILE A 367 17.64 -17.13 -25.52
CA ILE A 367 18.71 -16.56 -24.68
C ILE A 367 19.61 -15.75 -25.61
N GLY A 368 19.98 -14.53 -25.22
CA GLY A 368 20.88 -13.67 -25.97
C GLY A 368 22.01 -13.12 -25.11
N ASN A 369 22.94 -12.39 -25.73
CA ASN A 369 24.09 -11.80 -25.02
C ASN A 369 23.64 -10.79 -23.95
N MET A 370 22.54 -10.06 -24.19
CA MET A 370 21.94 -9.14 -23.23
C MET A 370 21.38 -9.85 -21.99
N THR A 371 20.96 -11.11 -22.11
CA THR A 371 20.47 -11.92 -21.00
C THR A 371 21.54 -12.12 -19.94
N LEU A 372 22.75 -12.50 -20.36
CA LEU A 372 23.87 -12.74 -19.45
C LEU A 372 24.28 -11.44 -18.75
N TYR A 373 24.37 -10.35 -19.52
CA TYR A 373 24.70 -9.03 -18.98
C TYR A 373 23.71 -8.60 -17.89
N GLN A 374 22.40 -8.76 -18.12
CA GLN A 374 21.36 -8.37 -17.17
C GLN A 374 21.31 -9.27 -15.93
N ILE A 375 21.57 -10.56 -16.08
CA ILE A 375 21.69 -11.47 -14.94
C ILE A 375 22.91 -11.08 -14.09
N LEU A 376 24.03 -10.73 -14.71
CA LEU A 376 25.22 -10.28 -13.97
C LEU A 376 24.98 -8.93 -13.29
N GLN A 377 24.30 -8.00 -13.97
CA GLN A 377 24.04 -6.65 -13.45
C GLN A 377 22.98 -6.63 -12.33
N TYR A 378 21.89 -7.39 -12.49
CA TYR A 378 20.74 -7.35 -11.57
C TYR A 378 20.55 -8.63 -10.75
N GLY A 379 21.33 -9.69 -10.99
CA GLY A 379 21.17 -10.99 -10.32
C GLY A 379 21.37 -10.91 -8.81
N LEU A 380 22.35 -10.13 -8.34
CA LEU A 380 22.52 -9.90 -6.90
C LEU A 380 21.29 -9.22 -6.28
N PHE A 381 20.76 -8.19 -6.94
CA PHE A 381 19.54 -7.50 -6.51
C PHE A 381 18.35 -8.46 -6.44
N TYR A 382 18.21 -9.29 -7.47
CA TYR A 382 17.17 -10.32 -7.55
C TYR A 382 17.30 -11.36 -6.42
N LEU A 383 18.50 -11.82 -6.11
CA LEU A 383 18.75 -12.73 -4.98
C LEU A 383 18.41 -12.08 -3.64
N VAL A 384 18.84 -10.84 -3.41
CA VAL A 384 18.55 -10.11 -2.17
C VAL A 384 17.05 -9.90 -2.00
N THR A 385 16.33 -9.51 -3.07
CA THR A 385 14.87 -9.34 -3.03
C THR A 385 14.13 -10.64 -2.70
N ILE A 386 14.54 -11.77 -3.26
CA ILE A 386 13.98 -13.09 -2.92
C ILE A 386 14.23 -13.44 -1.46
N LEU A 387 15.48 -13.34 -1.00
CA LEU A 387 15.87 -13.69 0.38
C LEU A 387 15.13 -12.83 1.41
N CYS A 388 14.88 -11.57 1.08
CA CYS A 388 14.13 -10.64 1.92
C CYS A 388 12.61 -10.91 1.92
N ALA A 389 12.08 -11.61 0.92
CA ALA A 389 10.65 -11.94 0.81
C ALA A 389 10.28 -13.25 1.55
N ILE A 390 11.24 -14.14 1.75
CA ILE A 390 11.02 -15.40 2.47
C ILE A 390 10.81 -15.09 3.96
N PRO A 391 9.69 -15.53 4.57
CA PRO A 391 9.51 -15.42 6.01
C PRO A 391 10.44 -16.42 6.70
N TRP A 392 11.63 -15.97 7.09
CA TRP A 392 12.54 -16.73 7.93
C TRP A 392 11.79 -17.10 9.22
N LYS A 393 11.34 -18.35 9.32
CA LYS A 393 10.60 -18.81 10.50
C LYS A 393 11.51 -18.56 11.70
N LYS A 394 11.07 -17.69 12.61
CA LYS A 394 11.48 -17.73 14.01
C LYS A 394 10.92 -19.00 14.66
N LYS A 395 11.19 -20.19 14.09
CA LYS A 395 11.33 -21.37 14.96
C LYS A 395 12.36 -20.92 15.98
N LYS A 396 12.04 -21.03 17.27
CA LYS A 396 12.93 -20.64 18.38
C LYS A 396 14.36 -20.89 17.93
N ILE A 397 15.08 -19.83 17.63
CA ILE A 397 16.51 -19.95 17.37
C ILE A 397 17.06 -20.12 18.79
N GLU A 398 17.00 -21.35 19.30
CA GLU A 398 17.45 -21.70 20.65
C GLU A 398 18.95 -21.44 20.77
N ASN A 399 19.65 -21.54 19.64
CA ASN A 399 21.05 -21.22 19.54
C ASN A 399 21.31 -19.70 19.53
N LYS A 400 21.72 -19.15 20.67
CA LYS A 400 22.09 -17.74 20.86
C LYS A 400 23.07 -17.23 19.78
N TRP A 401 23.94 -18.10 19.26
CA TRP A 401 24.88 -17.75 18.19
C TRP A 401 24.17 -17.44 16.87
N VAL A 402 23.25 -18.29 16.43
CA VAL A 402 22.48 -18.07 15.19
C VAL A 402 21.61 -16.81 15.32
N ALA A 403 21.04 -16.55 16.51
CA ALA A 403 20.28 -15.33 16.75
C ALA A 403 21.17 -14.07 16.68
N ARG A 404 22.38 -14.11 17.24
CA ARG A 404 23.37 -13.04 17.12
C ARG A 404 23.82 -12.85 15.68
N LEU A 405 24.13 -13.93 14.97
CA LEU A 405 24.55 -13.90 13.57
C LEU A 405 23.46 -13.33 12.66
N MET A 406 22.20 -13.71 12.84
CA MET A 406 21.07 -13.11 12.12
C MET A 406 20.86 -11.64 12.49
N THR A 407 21.11 -11.25 13.75
CA THR A 407 21.02 -9.83 14.16
C THR A 407 22.13 -9.01 13.51
N ILE A 408 23.37 -9.52 13.51
CA ILE A 408 24.52 -8.91 12.84
C ILE A 408 24.27 -8.83 11.33
N LEU A 409 23.77 -9.90 10.71
CA LEU A 409 23.40 -9.93 9.30
C LEU A 409 22.32 -8.90 8.99
N MET A 410 21.27 -8.79 9.83
CA MET A 410 20.23 -7.77 9.65
C MET A 410 20.79 -6.36 9.81
N ILE A 411 21.73 -6.13 10.73
CA ILE A 411 22.40 -4.83 10.89
C ILE A 411 23.27 -4.53 9.66
N LEU A 412 24.08 -5.48 9.20
CA LEU A 412 24.91 -5.35 8.01
C LEU A 412 24.05 -5.11 6.75
N ILE A 413 22.94 -5.83 6.60
CA ILE A 413 21.96 -5.58 5.54
C ILE A 413 21.37 -4.18 5.69
N SER A 414 21.05 -3.72 6.91
CA SER A 414 20.53 -2.37 7.13
C SER A 414 21.56 -1.29 6.78
N ILE A 415 22.83 -1.48 7.14
CA ILE A 415 23.94 -0.58 6.83
C ILE A 415 24.21 -0.58 5.33
N LEU A 416 24.21 -1.75 4.69
CA LEU A 416 24.36 -1.87 3.24
C LEU A 416 23.21 -1.20 2.50
N LEU A 417 21.96 -1.43 2.93
CA LEU A 417 20.78 -0.77 2.37
C LEU A 417 20.87 0.75 2.57
N PHE A 418 21.35 1.22 3.73
CA PHE A 418 21.60 2.64 3.97
C PHE A 418 22.71 3.21 3.07
N ALA A 419 23.84 2.54 2.95
CA ALA A 419 24.94 2.97 2.09
C ALA A 419 24.50 2.98 0.61
N LEU A 420 23.76 1.97 0.17
CA LEU A 420 23.17 1.91 -1.18
C LEU A 420 22.12 3.01 -1.39
N LEU A 421 21.32 3.36 -0.37
CA LEU A 421 20.45 4.54 -0.40
C LEU A 421 21.27 5.80 -0.61
N CYS A 422 22.31 6.02 0.19
CA CYS A 422 23.19 7.19 0.08
C CYS A 422 23.87 7.29 -1.29
N VAL A 423 24.37 6.17 -1.84
CA VAL A 423 25.00 6.12 -3.17
C VAL A 423 23.97 6.41 -4.27
N TYR A 424 22.80 5.79 -4.20
CA TYR A 424 21.70 6.07 -5.12
C TYR A 424 21.28 7.55 -5.06
N PHE A 425 21.26 8.18 -3.88
CA PHE A 425 20.98 9.61 -3.75
C PHE A 425 22.07 10.48 -4.36
N TRP A 426 23.35 10.16 -4.16
CA TRP A 426 24.47 10.88 -4.76
C TRP A 426 24.36 10.92 -6.29
N GLN A 427 24.00 9.78 -6.91
CA GLN A 427 23.84 9.67 -8.36
C GLN A 427 22.62 10.39 -8.93
N VAL A 428 21.63 10.71 -8.11
CA VAL A 428 20.40 11.41 -8.55
C VAL A 428 20.53 12.93 -8.33
N SER A 429 21.39 13.36 -7.40
CA SER A 429 21.66 14.78 -7.12
C SER A 429 22.74 15.42 -8.00
N VAL A 430 23.47 14.62 -8.78
CA VAL A 430 24.45 15.04 -9.80
C VAL A 430 23.83 14.79 -11.17
#